data_AF-A0A7Z8R4I4-F1
#
_entry.id   AF-A0A7Z8R4I4-F1
#
_cell.length_a   1.000
_cell.length_b   1.000
_cell.length_c   1.000
_cell.angle_alpha   90.00
_cell.angle_beta   90.00
_cell.angle_gamma   90.00
#
_symmetry.space_group_name_H-M   'P 1'
#
loop_
_entity.id
_entity.type
_entity.pdbx_description
1 polymer ?
#
loop_
_entity_poly.entity_id
_entity_poly.type
_entity_poly.pdbx_seq_one_letter_code
_entity_poly.pdbx_strand_id
1 'polypeptide(L)'
;MMDQSVKFDLDLINRYDKSGPRYTSYPTALELHDGFSEQDYKQQIALSNARGGPLSLYFHIPFCDTVCYYCACNKIITKNREHAEPYLANLFKEIALQGELFDKKRTVNQLHWGGGTPTFLDYDQMSRLMAATRQHFNLK
;
A
#
# COMPACT_ATOMS: atom_id res chain seq x y z
N MET A 1 -13.58 3.66 -34.03
CA MET A 1 -13.33 2.21 -33.84
C MET A 1 -11.93 2.06 -33.30
N MET A 2 -11.75 1.47 -32.12
CA MET A 2 -10.41 1.19 -31.58
C MET A 2 -9.78 0.11 -32.48
N ASP A 3 -8.69 0.46 -33.16
CA ASP A 3 -7.89 -0.49 -33.92
C ASP A 3 -7.25 -1.47 -32.92
N GLN A 4 -7.68 -2.73 -32.97
CA GLN A 4 -7.21 -3.75 -32.04
C GLN A 4 -5.89 -4.31 -32.60
N SER A 5 -4.79 -3.63 -32.24
CA SER A 5 -3.43 -3.96 -32.68
C SER A 5 -2.90 -5.30 -32.14
N VAL A 6 -3.56 -5.87 -31.12
CA VAL A 6 -3.21 -7.18 -30.56
C VAL A 6 -3.80 -8.29 -31.44
N LYS A 7 -2.93 -9.05 -32.10
CA LYS A 7 -3.32 -10.27 -32.81
C LYS A 7 -3.38 -11.44 -31.84
N PHE A 8 -4.54 -12.08 -31.74
CA PHE A 8 -4.69 -13.31 -30.97
C PHE A 8 -3.93 -14.45 -31.68
N ASP A 9 -3.01 -15.09 -30.95
CA ASP A 9 -2.22 -16.23 -31.43
C ASP A 9 -2.22 -17.32 -30.36
N LEU A 10 -3.02 -18.36 -30.59
CA LEU A 10 -3.21 -19.45 -29.64
C LEU A 10 -1.93 -20.27 -29.43
N ASP A 11 -1.13 -20.44 -30.48
CA ASP A 11 0.12 -21.20 -30.41
C ASP A 11 1.15 -20.47 -29.57
N LEU A 12 1.21 -19.13 -29.71
CA LEU A 12 2.08 -18.29 -28.89
C LEU A 12 1.66 -18.33 -27.42
N ILE A 13 0.36 -18.22 -27.13
CA ILE A 13 -0.17 -18.28 -25.76
C ILE A 13 0.17 -19.63 -25.14
N ASN A 14 -0.13 -20.74 -25.81
CA ASN A 14 0.18 -22.09 -25.30
C ASN A 14 1.68 -22.32 -25.08
N ARG A 15 2.54 -21.68 -25.87
CA ARG A 15 4.01 -21.78 -25.72
C ARG A 15 4.53 -21.07 -24.46
N TYR A 16 3.91 -19.96 -24.09
CA TYR A 16 4.39 -19.05 -23.02
C TYR A 16 3.50 -19.02 -21.77
N ASP A 17 2.39 -19.76 -21.72
CA ASP A 17 1.58 -19.99 -20.53
C ASP A 17 2.33 -20.86 -19.51
N LYS A 18 3.33 -20.25 -18.88
CA LYS A 18 4.23 -20.86 -17.89
C LYS A 18 4.29 -19.96 -16.66
N SER A 19 4.47 -20.58 -15.50
CA SER A 19 4.69 -19.85 -14.25
C SER A 19 5.95 -18.98 -14.34
N GLY A 20 5.78 -17.68 -14.13
CA GLY A 20 6.88 -16.70 -14.06
C GLY A 20 6.72 -15.78 -12.85
N PRO A 21 7.76 -15.03 -12.48
CA PRO A 21 7.67 -14.06 -11.41
C PRO A 21 6.63 -12.98 -11.75
N ARG A 22 5.85 -12.57 -10.75
CA ARG A 22 4.96 -11.42 -10.90
C ARG A 22 5.80 -10.15 -10.85
N TYR A 23 5.99 -9.50 -12.00
CA TYR A 23 6.68 -8.22 -12.13
C TYR A 23 5.85 -7.06 -11.56
N THR A 24 5.58 -7.13 -10.25
CA THR A 24 4.91 -6.09 -9.46
C THR A 24 5.88 -4.99 -9.04
N SER A 25 7.16 -5.34 -8.90
CA SER A 25 8.30 -4.45 -8.70
C SER A 25 9.55 -5.07 -9.33
N TYR A 26 10.59 -4.25 -9.50
CA TYR A 26 11.93 -4.73 -9.84
C TYR A 26 12.98 -4.05 -8.94
N PRO A 27 13.83 -4.80 -8.22
CA PRO A 27 13.78 -6.26 -8.07
C PRO A 27 12.47 -6.76 -7.46
N THR A 28 12.18 -8.05 -7.64
CA THR A 28 10.92 -8.64 -7.15
C THR A 28 10.96 -8.82 -5.64
N ALA A 29 9.81 -9.05 -5.01
CA ALA A 29 9.73 -9.32 -3.57
C ALA A 29 10.53 -10.55 -3.10
N LEU A 30 10.92 -11.45 -4.01
CA LEU A 30 11.80 -12.59 -3.69
C LEU A 30 13.20 -12.17 -3.25
N GLU A 31 13.60 -10.94 -3.57
CA GLU A 31 14.90 -10.38 -3.18
C GLU A 31 14.85 -9.66 -1.83
N LEU A 32 13.70 -9.61 -1.15
CA LEU A 32 13.60 -9.05 0.19
C LEU A 32 14.27 -9.99 1.20
N HIS A 33 15.10 -9.45 2.08
CA HIS A 33 15.81 -10.18 3.12
C HIS A 33 15.96 -9.34 4.39
N ASP A 34 16.19 -9.99 5.53
CA ASP A 34 16.27 -9.34 6.86
C ASP A 34 17.56 -8.52 7.09
N GLY A 35 18.40 -8.38 6.06
CA GLY A 35 19.66 -7.65 6.12
C GLY A 35 19.52 -6.14 5.86
N PHE A 36 18.34 -5.68 5.46
CA PHE A 36 18.04 -4.26 5.31
C PHE A 36 17.64 -3.67 6.67
N SER A 37 18.48 -2.79 7.21
CA SER A 37 18.33 -2.28 8.58
C SER A 37 17.50 -0.99 8.66
N GLU A 38 17.16 -0.60 9.89
CA GLU A 38 16.56 0.71 10.17
C GLU A 38 17.46 1.87 9.70
N GLN A 39 18.78 1.73 9.82
CA GLN A 39 19.73 2.75 9.37
C GLN A 39 19.69 2.91 7.85
N ASP A 40 19.64 1.80 7.12
CA ASP A 40 19.51 1.81 5.66
C ASP A 40 18.21 2.51 5.24
N TYR A 41 17.11 2.21 5.93
CA TYR A 41 15.81 2.86 5.71
C TYR A 41 15.88 4.38 5.88
N LYS A 42 16.43 4.86 7.01
CA LYS A 42 16.58 6.29 7.28
C LYS A 42 17.50 6.98 6.27
N GLN A 43 18.57 6.31 5.83
CA GLN A 43 19.45 6.83 4.80
C GLN A 43 18.71 7.00 3.46
N GLN A 44 17.90 6.02 3.03
CA GLN A 44 17.12 6.14 1.81
C GLN A 44 16.07 7.26 1.89
N ILE A 45 15.46 7.48 3.06
CA ILE A 45 14.55 8.62 3.26
C ILE A 45 15.30 9.94 3.15
N ALA A 46 16.48 10.07 3.75
CA ALA A 46 17.29 11.30 3.65
C ALA A 46 17.64 11.62 2.18
N LEU A 47 18.03 10.61 1.39
CA LEU A 47 18.25 10.75 -0.05
C LEU A 47 16.96 11.14 -0.81
N SER A 48 15.82 10.56 -0.45
CA SER A 48 14.51 10.89 -1.02
C SER A 48 14.12 12.35 -0.72
N ASN A 49 14.32 12.82 0.50
CA ASN A 49 14.06 14.22 0.88
C ASN A 49 14.98 15.19 0.14
N ALA A 50 16.27 14.86 -0.01
CA ALA A 50 17.21 15.69 -0.77
C ALA A 50 16.84 15.77 -2.26
N ARG A 51 16.31 14.68 -2.84
CA ARG A 51 15.78 14.67 -4.21
C ARG A 51 14.49 15.47 -4.35
N GLY A 52 13.67 15.49 -3.30
CA GLY A 52 12.36 16.15 -3.29
C GLY A 52 11.29 15.40 -4.11
N GLY A 53 10.32 16.14 -4.63
CA GLY A 53 9.18 15.60 -5.37
C GLY A 53 8.00 15.17 -4.47
N PRO A 54 6.85 14.84 -5.07
CA PRO A 54 5.66 14.50 -4.30
C PRO A 54 5.79 13.16 -3.58
N LEU A 55 4.92 12.95 -2.60
CA LEU A 55 4.75 11.70 -1.89
C LEU A 55 3.52 10.94 -2.40
N SER A 56 3.59 9.61 -2.35
CA SER A 56 2.46 8.70 -2.50
C SER A 56 2.35 7.87 -1.23
N LEU A 57 1.16 7.86 -0.61
CA LEU A 57 0.88 7.11 0.61
C LEU A 57 -0.02 5.91 0.30
N TYR A 58 0.31 4.76 0.90
CA TYR A 58 -0.50 3.55 0.85
C TYR A 58 -0.75 3.05 2.27
N PHE A 59 -2.02 2.84 2.64
CA PHE A 59 -2.39 2.20 3.90
C PHE A 59 -3.09 0.89 3.63
N HIS A 60 -2.66 -0.16 4.34
CA HIS A 60 -3.18 -1.52 4.15
C HIS A 60 -4.20 -1.87 5.22
N ILE A 61 -5.50 -1.72 4.94
CA ILE A 61 -6.58 -2.11 5.85
C ILE A 61 -6.89 -3.60 5.64
N PRO A 62 -6.49 -4.50 6.55
CA PRO A 62 -6.47 -5.93 6.25
C PRO A 62 -7.84 -6.60 6.38
N PHE A 63 -8.86 -5.93 6.92
CA PHE A 63 -10.08 -6.60 7.35
C PHE A 63 -11.06 -6.89 6.21
N CYS A 64 -11.66 -8.08 6.22
CA CYS A 64 -12.77 -8.47 5.36
C CYS A 64 -13.89 -9.06 6.23
N ASP A 65 -15.13 -8.64 6.02
CA ASP A 65 -16.29 -9.22 6.72
C ASP A 65 -16.58 -10.67 6.27
N THR A 66 -16.50 -10.90 4.95
CA THR A 66 -16.85 -12.17 4.33
C THR A 66 -15.66 -12.80 3.59
N VAL A 67 -15.59 -14.14 3.60
CA VAL A 67 -14.61 -14.90 2.85
C VAL A 67 -14.95 -14.94 1.36
N CYS A 68 -14.00 -14.53 0.53
CA CYS A 68 -14.00 -14.80 -0.91
C CYS A 68 -13.01 -15.93 -1.18
N TYR A 69 -13.47 -17.08 -1.69
CA TYR A 69 -12.62 -18.27 -1.87
C TYR A 69 -11.53 -18.12 -2.93
N TYR A 70 -11.69 -17.18 -3.86
CA TYR A 70 -10.69 -16.87 -4.89
C TYR A 70 -9.64 -15.83 -4.45
N CYS A 71 -9.79 -15.23 -3.26
CA CYS A 71 -9.01 -14.07 -2.87
C CYS A 71 -7.66 -14.47 -2.27
N ALA A 72 -6.57 -14.00 -2.89
CA ALA A 72 -5.19 -14.18 -2.45
C ALA A 72 -4.54 -12.89 -1.88
N CYS A 73 -5.35 -11.91 -1.48
CA CYS A 73 -4.86 -10.69 -0.84
C CYS A 73 -4.33 -10.99 0.57
N ASN A 74 -3.39 -10.18 1.06
CA ASN A 74 -3.12 -10.13 2.50
C ASN A 74 -4.35 -9.52 3.19
N LYS A 75 -5.00 -10.30 4.05
CA LYS A 75 -6.24 -9.92 4.73
C LYS A 75 -6.51 -10.77 5.96
N ILE A 76 -7.37 -10.27 6.83
CA ILE A 76 -7.91 -10.89 8.03
C ILE A 76 -9.43 -10.96 7.86
N ILE A 77 -9.99 -12.16 7.83
CA ILE A 77 -11.45 -12.34 7.74
C ILE A 77 -12.03 -12.35 9.15
N THR A 78 -12.91 -11.40 9.47
CA THR A 78 -13.55 -11.30 10.78
C THR A 78 -14.85 -10.53 10.71
N LYS A 79 -15.85 -10.98 11.49
CA LYS A 79 -17.08 -10.21 11.74
C LYS A 79 -16.95 -9.25 12.91
N ASN A 80 -15.90 -9.40 13.73
CA ASN A 80 -15.67 -8.52 14.86
C ASN A 80 -15.02 -7.22 14.40
N ARG A 81 -15.82 -6.16 14.24
CA ARG A 81 -15.35 -4.83 13.81
C ARG A 81 -14.51 -4.12 14.88
N GLU A 82 -14.56 -4.55 16.14
CA GLU A 82 -13.75 -3.98 17.22
C GLU A 82 -12.25 -4.17 16.98
N HIS A 83 -11.84 -5.13 16.14
CA HIS A 83 -10.44 -5.30 15.75
C HIS A 83 -9.87 -4.14 14.93
N ALA A 84 -10.72 -3.31 14.32
CA ALA A 84 -10.27 -2.14 13.59
C ALA A 84 -9.64 -1.08 14.50
N GLU A 85 -10.16 -0.91 15.72
CA GLU A 85 -9.72 0.14 16.63
C GLU A 85 -8.26 -0.02 17.11
N PRO A 86 -7.81 -1.18 17.63
CA PRO A 86 -6.40 -1.36 18.01
C PRO A 86 -5.47 -1.31 16.79
N TYR A 87 -5.94 -1.73 15.61
CA TYR A 87 -5.19 -1.58 14.38
C TYR A 87 -4.97 -0.10 14.03
N LEU A 88 -6.03 0.72 14.06
CA LEU A 88 -5.95 2.15 13.80
C LEU A 88 -5.09 2.88 14.84
N ALA A 89 -5.17 2.51 16.12
CA ALA A 89 -4.32 3.08 17.16
C ALA A 89 -2.82 2.86 16.86
N ASN A 90 -2.44 1.69 16.34
CA ASN A 90 -1.06 1.42 15.93
C ASN A 90 -0.71 2.13 14.62
N LEU A 91 -1.61 2.14 13.64
CA LEU A 91 -1.42 2.86 12.38
C LEU A 91 -1.19 4.37 12.61
N PHE A 92 -1.91 5.00 13.55
CA PHE A 92 -1.72 6.42 13.86
C PHE A 92 -0.33 6.69 14.46
N LYS A 93 0.18 5.79 15.30
CA LYS A 93 1.56 5.88 15.80
C LYS A 93 2.57 5.76 14.67
N GLU A 94 2.36 4.80 13.75
CA GLU A 94 3.23 4.63 12.59
C GLU A 94 3.19 5.84 11.65
N ILE A 95 2.00 6.40 11.38
CA ILE A 95 1.83 7.64 10.61
C ILE A 95 2.62 8.79 11.25
N ALA A 96 2.57 8.91 12.58
CA ALA A 96 3.33 9.92 13.31
C ALA A 96 4.84 9.72 13.14
N LEU A 97 5.33 8.51 13.40
CA LEU A 97 6.75 8.14 13.28
C LEU A 97 7.28 8.37 11.87
N GLN A 98 6.53 7.94 10.83
CA GLN A 98 6.92 8.16 9.44
C GLN A 98 6.87 9.64 9.08
N GLY A 99 5.84 10.35 9.53
CA GLY A 99 5.69 11.78 9.29
C GLY A 99 6.88 12.61 9.80
N GLU A 100 7.57 12.18 10.86
CA GLU A 100 8.78 12.83 11.37
C GLU A 100 9.98 12.70 10.43
N LEU A 101 10.02 11.65 9.60
CA LEU A 101 11.16 11.35 8.72
C LEU A 101 11.08 12.07 7.36
N PHE A 102 9.89 12.44 6.89
CA PHE A 102 9.69 13.09 5.59
C PHE A 102 9.58 14.62 5.70
N ASP A 103 10.16 15.34 4.74
CA ASP A 103 10.09 16.80 4.70
C ASP A 103 8.64 17.28 4.60
N LYS A 104 8.22 18.11 5.57
CA LYS A 104 6.87 18.68 5.69
C LYS A 104 6.44 19.52 4.50
N LYS A 105 7.39 20.01 3.68
CA LYS A 105 7.08 20.76 2.46
C LYS A 105 6.61 19.86 1.31
N ARG A 106 6.89 18.55 1.35
CA ARG A 106 6.53 17.62 0.28
C ARG A 106 5.04 17.34 0.27
N THR A 107 4.38 17.69 -0.83
CA THR A 107 2.95 17.42 -1.03
C THR A 107 2.69 15.95 -1.31
N VAL A 108 1.65 15.39 -0.69
CA VAL A 108 1.11 14.09 -1.03
C VAL A 108 0.18 14.25 -2.25
N ASN A 109 0.57 13.68 -3.39
CA ASN A 109 -0.24 13.71 -4.61
C ASN A 109 -1.11 12.47 -4.79
N GLN A 110 -0.85 11.41 -4.01
CA GLN A 110 -1.63 10.18 -4.08
C GLN A 110 -1.77 9.59 -2.68
N LEU A 111 -2.99 9.22 -2.33
CA LEU A 111 -3.31 8.45 -1.13
C LEU A 111 -4.21 7.30 -1.55
N HIS A 112 -3.83 6.07 -1.22
CA HIS A 112 -4.62 4.89 -1.51
C HIS A 112 -4.77 4.01 -0.27
N TRP A 113 -5.99 3.56 -0.01
CA TRP A 113 -6.26 2.54 0.99
C TRP A 113 -6.59 1.25 0.26
N GLY A 114 -5.85 0.19 0.56
CA GLY A 114 -6.07 -1.14 -0.01
C GLY A 114 -6.00 -2.22 1.05
N GLY A 115 -5.88 -3.47 0.61
CA GLY A 115 -5.69 -4.63 1.48
C GLY A 115 -6.86 -5.59 1.41
N GLY A 116 -7.55 -5.80 2.52
CA GLY A 116 -8.83 -6.49 2.56
C GLY A 116 -9.92 -5.59 1.99
N THR A 117 -10.70 -4.96 2.87
CA THR A 117 -11.80 -4.07 2.50
C THR A 117 -11.64 -2.77 3.27
N PRO A 118 -11.11 -1.69 2.66
CA PRO A 118 -10.95 -0.40 3.34
C PRO A 118 -12.25 0.13 3.96
N THR A 119 -13.39 -0.13 3.31
CA THR A 119 -14.74 0.21 3.81
C THR A 119 -15.24 -0.74 4.91
N PHE A 120 -14.38 -1.61 5.45
CA PHE A 120 -14.61 -2.27 6.73
C PHE A 120 -14.55 -1.25 7.88
N LEU A 121 -13.76 -0.18 7.72
CA LEU A 121 -13.79 0.96 8.62
C LEU A 121 -15.13 1.69 8.49
N ASP A 122 -15.68 2.13 9.61
CA ASP A 122 -16.83 3.03 9.58
C ASP A 122 -16.41 4.48 9.26
N TYR A 123 -17.40 5.35 9.12
CA TYR A 123 -17.17 6.76 8.75
C TYR A 123 -16.31 7.53 9.76
N ASP A 124 -16.48 7.28 11.06
CA ASP A 124 -15.70 7.96 12.10
C ASP A 124 -14.24 7.52 12.05
N GLN A 125 -14.01 6.21 11.93
CA GLN A 125 -12.69 5.62 11.77
C GLN A 125 -11.96 6.14 10.53
N MET A 126 -12.65 6.21 9.39
CA MET A 126 -12.11 6.80 8.15
C MET A 126 -11.77 8.28 8.34
N SER A 127 -12.64 9.04 9.02
CA SER A 127 -12.43 10.46 9.30
C SER A 127 -11.21 10.68 10.20
N ARG A 128 -11.05 9.87 11.24
CA ARG A 128 -9.88 9.89 12.14
C ARG A 128 -8.59 9.52 11.42
N LEU A 129 -8.61 8.52 10.53
CA LEU A 129 -7.45 8.18 9.71
C LEU A 129 -7.03 9.32 8.79
N MET A 130 -7.99 9.98 8.13
CA MET A 130 -7.71 11.15 7.31
C MET A 130 -7.19 12.33 8.13
N ALA A 131 -7.72 12.55 9.34
CA ALA A 131 -7.27 13.61 10.24
C ALA A 131 -5.82 13.38 10.69
N ALA A 132 -5.48 12.18 11.16
CA ALA A 132 -4.13 11.80 11.53
C ALA A 132 -3.16 11.95 10.33
N THR A 133 -3.59 11.53 9.14
CA THR A 133 -2.77 11.68 7.93
C THR A 133 -2.47 13.15 7.63
N ARG A 134 -3.47 14.05 7.68
CA ARG A 134 -3.29 15.50 7.47
C ARG A 134 -2.43 16.16 8.53
N GLN A 135 -2.47 15.66 9.77
CA GLN A 135 -1.64 16.18 10.85
C GLN A 135 -0.15 15.93 10.59
N HIS A 136 0.19 14.79 9.98
CA HIS A 136 1.58 14.37 9.83
C HIS A 136 2.15 14.59 8.42
N PHE A 137 1.31 14.66 7.39
CA PHE A 137 1.69 14.86 5.99
C PHE A 137 0.94 16.01 5.34
N ASN A 138 1.60 16.72 4.42
CA ASN A 138 1.02 17.80 3.64
C ASN A 138 0.11 17.24 2.53
N LEU A 139 -1.16 16.99 2.84
CA LEU A 139 -2.17 16.58 1.87
C LEU A 139 -2.65 17.78 1.04
N LYS A 140 -2.87 17.55 -0.26
CA LYS A 140 -3.49 18.51 -1.16
C LYS A 140 -5.00 18.65 -0.91
#